data_AF-A0A959N424-F1
#
_entry.id   AF-A0A959N424-F1
#
_cell.length_a   1.000
_cell.length_b   1.000
_cell.length_c   1.000
_cell.angle_alpha   90.00
_cell.angle_beta   90.00
_cell.angle_gamma   90.00
#
_symmetry.space_group_name_H-M   'P 1'
#
loop_
_entity.id
_entity.type
_entity.pdbx_description
1 polymer ?
#
loop_
_entity_poly.entity_id
_entity_poly.type
_entity_poly.pdbx_seq_one_letter_code
_entity_poly.pdbx_strand_id
1 'polypeptide(L)'
;MTRSSQAFTPADTTDWELTPSFKYDALCFVNILTGDEFYLKYYQSEYDKFKDKITPEAATALADLRKKIKEEKGTIISAWLCLYFSSVEDETIPEMLKTLDDTEILKTNFKQTPYYSEEGWEMFESVRDDLRIILNFLKEIKFDEYWNENIYVKVQTKADEFRKEVLQYNIIGNVEDHLGFKLSSNKITVYLLYYSQPHGIKITGTRFLTDIAWPFSILIRTATHEMMHPPFDLKNDTLLIESINKLKSEEFFMDKVLNHNPSFGYNSLEGFVEEDCVQAMDQIINEKLGIATDAKKRWQQSDDGMHVLAIALYTLMKEENFGSKNESFRDFLIRNIDNGRLLNSNIEKIYISFYKTEEK
;
A
#
# COMPACT_ATOMS: atom_id res chain seq x y z
N MET A 1 5.88 10.27 -25.02
CA MET A 1 6.05 11.74 -25.11
C MET A 1 6.85 12.16 -23.89
N THR A 2 8.11 12.55 -24.08
CA THR A 2 8.95 13.16 -23.05
C THR A 2 8.27 14.43 -22.54
N ARG A 3 7.72 14.41 -21.31
CA ARG A 3 7.18 15.62 -20.69
C ARG A 3 8.34 16.61 -20.53
N SER A 4 8.30 17.69 -21.31
CA SER A 4 9.25 18.80 -21.17
C SER A 4 9.20 19.35 -19.76
N SER A 5 10.36 19.76 -19.24
CA SER A 5 10.60 20.46 -17.98
C SER A 5 9.85 21.81 -17.87
N GLN A 6 8.53 21.79 -17.86
CA GLN A 6 7.77 22.89 -17.27
C GLN A 6 8.08 22.91 -15.78
N ALA A 7 8.46 24.08 -15.27
CA ALA A 7 8.64 24.29 -13.84
C ALA A 7 7.37 23.80 -13.12
N PHE A 8 7.55 22.80 -12.27
CA PHE A 8 6.48 22.17 -11.55
C PHE A 8 6.27 22.89 -10.20
N THR A 9 5.02 23.25 -9.96
CA THR A 9 4.39 23.81 -8.75
C THR A 9 3.88 22.81 -7.71
N PRO A 10 4.62 22.30 -6.70
CA PRO A 10 4.04 21.46 -5.66
C PRO A 10 2.81 22.11 -5.00
N ALA A 11 1.89 21.30 -4.50
CA ALA A 11 0.72 21.80 -3.78
C ALA A 11 1.13 22.53 -2.49
N ASP A 12 0.54 23.70 -2.25
CA ASP A 12 0.80 24.49 -1.04
C ASP A 12 0.13 23.89 0.21
N THR A 13 -0.90 23.06 0.01
CA THR A 13 -1.68 22.44 1.09
C THR A 13 -2.05 20.99 0.78
N THR A 14 -2.40 20.26 1.83
CA THR A 14 -3.08 18.97 1.74
C THR A 14 -4.47 19.10 2.32
N ASP A 15 -5.48 18.75 1.53
CA ASP A 15 -6.88 18.73 1.97
C ASP A 15 -7.18 17.37 2.58
N TRP A 16 -7.33 17.30 3.90
CA TRP A 16 -7.52 16.03 4.59
C TRP A 16 -8.99 15.66 4.75
N GLU A 17 -9.32 14.41 4.45
CA GLU A 17 -10.58 13.77 4.80
C GLU A 17 -10.28 12.47 5.53
N LEU A 18 -10.65 12.37 6.81
CA LEU A 18 -10.51 11.14 7.59
C LEU A 18 -11.91 10.65 7.88
N THR A 19 -12.28 9.42 7.55
CA THR A 19 -13.64 8.91 7.74
C THR A 19 -13.67 7.42 8.08
N PRO A 20 -14.61 6.96 8.94
CA PRO A 20 -14.94 5.54 9.01
C PRO A 20 -15.46 5.02 7.66
N SER A 21 -15.33 3.72 7.42
CA SER A 21 -15.97 3.06 6.27
C SER A 21 -16.40 1.65 6.59
N PHE A 22 -17.72 1.42 6.58
CA PHE A 22 -18.28 0.08 6.73
C PHE A 22 -17.86 -0.84 5.58
N LYS A 23 -17.93 -0.38 4.32
CA LYS A 23 -17.49 -1.14 3.14
C LYS A 23 -16.12 -1.77 3.36
N TYR A 24 -15.13 -0.95 3.69
CA TYR A 24 -13.76 -1.46 3.80
C TYR A 24 -13.53 -2.30 5.04
N ASP A 25 -14.20 -2.02 6.16
CA ASP A 25 -14.17 -2.92 7.34
C ASP A 25 -14.80 -4.28 7.03
N ALA A 26 -15.90 -4.33 6.27
CA ALA A 26 -16.54 -5.57 5.85
C ALA A 26 -15.62 -6.40 4.95
N LEU A 27 -14.95 -5.77 3.98
CA LEU A 27 -13.99 -6.43 3.10
C LEU A 27 -12.74 -6.91 3.86
N CYS A 28 -12.26 -6.13 4.83
CA CYS A 28 -11.15 -6.55 5.69
C CYS A 28 -11.54 -7.69 6.63
N PHE A 29 -12.79 -7.69 7.12
CA PHE A 29 -13.31 -8.75 7.99
C PHE A 29 -13.35 -10.13 7.31
N VAL A 30 -13.48 -10.18 5.97
CA VAL A 30 -13.38 -11.43 5.19
C VAL A 30 -12.07 -12.18 5.49
N ASN A 31 -10.95 -11.46 5.61
CA ASN A 31 -9.65 -12.04 5.92
C ASN A 31 -9.66 -12.78 7.26
N ILE A 32 -10.32 -12.20 8.27
CA ILE A 32 -10.45 -12.77 9.61
C ILE A 32 -11.34 -14.03 9.56
N LEU A 33 -12.43 -13.99 8.79
CA LEU A 33 -13.33 -15.13 8.63
C LEU A 33 -12.68 -16.35 7.96
N THR A 34 -11.60 -16.18 7.21
CA THR A 34 -10.83 -17.32 6.66
C THR A 34 -10.11 -18.16 7.73
N GLY A 35 -10.08 -17.71 8.99
CA GLY A 35 -9.41 -18.41 10.09
C GLY A 35 -7.88 -18.42 9.97
N ASP A 36 -7.30 -17.48 9.20
CA ASP A 36 -5.88 -17.41 8.97
C ASP A 36 -5.13 -16.95 10.24
N GLU A 37 -4.24 -17.80 10.74
CA GLU A 37 -3.48 -17.60 11.99
C GLU A 37 -2.70 -16.28 12.01
N PHE A 38 -2.27 -15.76 10.84
CA PHE A 38 -1.59 -14.48 10.78
C PHE A 38 -2.48 -13.34 11.29
N TYR A 39 -3.76 -13.30 10.87
CA TYR A 39 -4.72 -12.27 11.26
C TYR A 39 -5.37 -12.55 12.62
N LEU A 40 -5.52 -13.82 13.00
CA LEU A 40 -6.10 -14.20 14.29
C LEU A 40 -5.26 -13.71 15.49
N LYS A 41 -3.95 -13.46 15.31
CA LYS A 41 -3.11 -12.78 16.32
C LYS A 41 -3.66 -11.43 16.77
N TYR A 42 -4.39 -10.73 15.89
CA TYR A 42 -5.00 -9.43 16.16
C TYR A 42 -6.50 -9.54 16.48
N TYR A 43 -7.18 -10.51 15.87
CA TYR A 43 -8.65 -10.57 15.83
C TYR A 43 -9.27 -11.88 16.33
N GLN A 44 -8.58 -12.66 17.17
CA GLN A 44 -9.09 -13.93 17.69
C GLN A 44 -10.48 -13.81 18.33
N SER A 45 -10.68 -12.81 19.20
CA SER A 45 -11.96 -12.59 19.88
C SER A 45 -13.09 -12.28 18.90
N GLU A 46 -12.74 -11.70 17.75
CA GLU A 46 -13.68 -11.25 16.74
C GLU A 46 -14.07 -12.45 15.89
N TYR A 47 -13.10 -13.26 15.47
CA TYR A 47 -13.36 -14.54 14.82
C TYR A 47 -14.24 -15.46 15.67
N ASP A 48 -13.96 -15.58 16.97
CA ASP A 48 -14.70 -16.45 17.88
C ASP A 48 -16.20 -16.09 18.01
N LYS A 49 -16.57 -14.82 17.81
CA LYS A 49 -17.98 -14.37 17.83
C LYS A 49 -18.79 -14.85 16.62
N PHE A 50 -18.12 -15.13 15.50
CA PHE A 50 -18.76 -15.39 14.21
C PHE A 50 -18.48 -16.79 13.66
N LYS A 51 -17.40 -17.46 14.09
CA LYS A 51 -17.01 -18.78 13.55
C LYS A 51 -18.12 -19.82 13.59
N ASP A 52 -18.91 -19.85 14.66
CA ASP A 52 -20.01 -20.82 14.84
C ASP A 52 -21.25 -20.46 14.01
N LYS A 53 -21.28 -19.26 13.39
CA LYS A 53 -22.34 -18.83 12.49
C LYS A 53 -22.01 -19.12 11.02
N ILE A 54 -20.75 -19.41 10.69
CA ILE A 54 -20.30 -19.64 9.31
C ILE A 54 -21.01 -20.88 8.76
N THR A 55 -21.78 -20.70 7.69
CA THR A 55 -22.48 -21.79 7.02
C THR A 55 -21.49 -22.66 6.22
N PRO A 56 -21.83 -23.92 5.91
CA PRO A 56 -20.99 -24.77 5.06
C PRO A 56 -20.67 -24.13 3.69
N GLU A 57 -21.64 -23.43 3.11
CA GLU A 57 -21.48 -22.72 1.84
C GLU A 57 -20.50 -21.55 1.98
N ALA A 58 -20.65 -20.73 3.03
CA ALA A 58 -19.73 -19.62 3.31
C ALA A 58 -18.31 -20.11 3.63
N ALA A 59 -18.19 -21.20 4.39
CA ALA A 59 -16.89 -21.81 4.69
C ALA A 59 -16.16 -22.28 3.43
N THR A 60 -16.89 -22.89 2.49
CA THR A 60 -16.34 -23.31 1.19
C THR A 60 -15.89 -22.11 0.37
N ALA A 61 -16.73 -21.08 0.23
CA ALA A 61 -16.40 -19.87 -0.49
C ALA A 61 -15.19 -19.12 0.10
N LEU A 62 -15.08 -19.04 1.44
CA LEU A 62 -13.94 -18.46 2.14
C LEU A 62 -12.64 -19.24 1.88
N ALA A 63 -12.72 -20.57 1.90
CA ALA A 63 -11.57 -21.44 1.62
C ALA A 63 -11.10 -21.31 0.16
N ASP A 64 -12.02 -21.28 -0.80
CA ASP A 64 -11.71 -21.13 -2.21
C ASP A 64 -11.13 -19.74 -2.52
N LEU A 65 -11.68 -18.67 -1.91
CA LEU A 65 -11.13 -17.32 -2.01
C LEU A 65 -9.69 -17.26 -1.46
N ARG A 66 -9.45 -17.83 -0.27
CA ARG A 66 -8.12 -17.90 0.34
C ARG A 66 -7.13 -18.63 -0.54
N LYS A 67 -7.52 -19.79 -1.08
CA LYS A 67 -6.68 -20.57 -1.98
C LYS A 67 -6.28 -19.77 -3.22
N LYS A 68 -7.25 -19.23 -3.96
CA LYS A 68 -7.00 -18.53 -5.23
C LYS A 68 -6.21 -17.23 -5.07
N ILE A 69 -6.49 -16.45 -4.01
CA ILE A 69 -5.90 -15.12 -3.83
C ILE A 69 -4.61 -15.17 -3.00
N LYS A 70 -4.63 -15.87 -1.86
CA LYS A 70 -3.48 -15.89 -0.94
C LYS A 70 -2.48 -16.98 -1.31
N GLU A 71 -2.93 -18.21 -1.50
CA GLU A 71 -2.01 -19.35 -1.66
C GLU A 71 -1.44 -19.45 -3.08
N GLU A 72 -2.27 -19.26 -4.10
CA GLU A 72 -1.86 -19.38 -5.51
C GLU A 72 -1.21 -18.10 -6.04
N LYS A 73 -1.62 -16.92 -5.56
CA LYS A 73 -1.11 -15.62 -6.04
C LYS A 73 -0.22 -14.88 -5.05
N GLY A 74 -0.14 -15.32 -3.79
CA GLY A 74 0.69 -14.66 -2.78
C GLY A 74 0.18 -13.28 -2.36
N THR A 75 -1.13 -13.01 -2.52
CA THR A 75 -1.71 -11.68 -2.28
C THR A 75 -2.52 -11.63 -0.98
N ILE A 76 -2.61 -10.44 -0.39
CA ILE A 76 -3.46 -10.18 0.77
C ILE A 76 -4.92 -9.99 0.32
N ILE A 77 -5.84 -10.85 0.79
CA ILE A 77 -7.25 -10.85 0.37
C ILE A 77 -7.91 -9.50 0.62
N SER A 78 -7.76 -8.92 1.82
CA SER A 78 -8.37 -7.62 2.15
C SER A 78 -7.87 -6.49 1.26
N ALA A 79 -6.56 -6.37 1.06
CA ALA A 79 -5.96 -5.36 0.21
C ALA A 79 -6.47 -5.49 -1.23
N TRP A 80 -6.51 -6.71 -1.76
CA TRP A 80 -7.02 -6.99 -3.10
C TRP A 80 -8.51 -6.63 -3.22
N LEU A 81 -9.37 -7.06 -2.28
CA LEU A 81 -10.79 -6.72 -2.32
C LEU A 81 -11.04 -5.21 -2.21
N CYS A 82 -10.39 -4.54 -1.26
CA CYS A 82 -10.51 -3.10 -1.07
C CYS A 82 -10.07 -2.32 -2.29
N LEU A 83 -9.01 -2.78 -2.99
CA LEU A 83 -8.54 -2.14 -4.20
C LEU A 83 -9.59 -2.17 -5.31
N TYR A 84 -10.22 -3.32 -5.58
CA TYR A 84 -11.25 -3.43 -6.61
C TYR A 84 -12.46 -2.58 -6.24
N PHE A 85 -13.03 -2.80 -5.06
CA PHE A 85 -14.22 -2.06 -4.58
C PHE A 85 -13.97 -0.57 -4.31
N SER A 86 -12.73 -0.09 -4.38
CA SER A 86 -12.45 1.35 -4.38
C SER A 86 -12.80 2.04 -5.70
N SER A 87 -13.00 1.28 -6.78
CA SER A 87 -13.38 1.83 -8.10
C SER A 87 -14.89 2.07 -8.23
N VAL A 88 -15.65 1.82 -7.17
CA VAL A 88 -17.08 2.11 -7.05
C VAL A 88 -17.37 2.73 -5.69
N GLU A 89 -18.42 3.54 -5.62
CA GLU A 89 -18.81 4.27 -4.40
C GLU A 89 -19.87 3.52 -3.58
N ASP A 90 -19.80 2.19 -3.56
CA ASP A 90 -20.65 1.38 -2.69
C ASP A 90 -20.36 1.72 -1.22
N GLU A 91 -21.39 1.76 -0.38
CA GLU A 91 -21.27 1.99 1.06
C GLU A 91 -21.80 0.82 1.88
N THR A 92 -22.68 0.00 1.31
CA THR A 92 -23.41 -1.07 2.01
C THR A 92 -23.22 -2.44 1.34
N ILE A 93 -23.50 -3.53 2.09
CA ILE A 93 -23.46 -4.89 1.53
C ILE A 93 -24.43 -5.06 0.35
N PRO A 94 -25.70 -4.59 0.39
CA PRO A 94 -26.59 -4.67 -0.77
C PRO A 94 -26.06 -3.98 -2.04
N GLU A 95 -25.36 -2.85 -1.91
CA GLU A 95 -24.72 -2.18 -3.04
C GLU A 95 -23.55 -2.98 -3.59
N MET A 96 -22.67 -3.48 -2.72
CA MET A 96 -21.58 -4.37 -3.15
C MET A 96 -22.10 -5.64 -3.85
N LEU A 97 -23.20 -6.22 -3.36
CA LEU A 97 -23.86 -7.35 -4.02
C LEU A 97 -24.38 -6.98 -5.41
N LYS A 98 -25.00 -5.80 -5.55
CA LYS A 98 -25.45 -5.29 -6.85
C LYS A 98 -24.28 -5.10 -7.82
N THR A 99 -23.14 -4.62 -7.34
CA THR A 99 -21.90 -4.51 -8.12
C THR A 99 -21.36 -5.90 -8.55
N LEU A 100 -21.52 -6.94 -7.74
CA LEU A 100 -21.16 -8.31 -8.12
C LEU A 100 -22.16 -8.95 -9.10
N ASP A 101 -23.40 -8.45 -9.16
CA ASP A 101 -24.40 -8.88 -10.14
C ASP A 101 -24.20 -8.18 -11.50
N ASP A 102 -23.66 -6.95 -11.50
CA ASP A 102 -23.29 -6.18 -12.70
C ASP A 102 -21.93 -5.46 -12.50
N THR A 103 -20.86 -6.08 -13.00
CA THR A 103 -19.48 -5.61 -12.81
C THR A 103 -19.03 -4.56 -13.82
N GLU A 104 -19.89 -4.10 -14.74
CA GLU A 104 -19.49 -3.22 -15.86
C GLU A 104 -18.91 -1.88 -15.39
N ILE A 105 -19.56 -1.24 -14.41
CA ILE A 105 -19.08 0.04 -13.85
C ILE A 105 -17.74 -0.18 -13.12
N LEU A 106 -17.68 -1.23 -12.29
CA LEU A 106 -16.47 -1.61 -11.57
C LEU A 106 -15.30 -1.81 -12.53
N LYS A 107 -15.50 -2.60 -13.60
CA LYS A 107 -14.50 -2.86 -14.62
C LYS A 107 -14.05 -1.60 -15.33
N THR A 108 -15.02 -0.79 -15.77
CA THR A 108 -14.77 0.44 -16.53
C THR A 108 -13.93 1.44 -15.73
N ASN A 109 -14.23 1.59 -14.44
CA ASN A 109 -13.49 2.48 -13.56
C ASN A 109 -12.12 1.88 -13.20
N PHE A 110 -12.06 0.60 -12.87
CA PHE A 110 -10.80 -0.04 -12.48
C PHE A 110 -9.79 -0.04 -13.63
N LYS A 111 -10.24 -0.20 -14.89
CA LYS A 111 -9.42 -0.07 -16.11
C LYS A 111 -8.66 1.24 -16.26
N GLN A 112 -9.12 2.32 -15.63
CA GLN A 112 -8.49 3.63 -15.69
C GLN A 112 -7.37 3.80 -14.65
N THR A 113 -7.23 2.82 -13.75
CA THR A 113 -6.27 2.86 -12.65
C THR A 113 -4.93 2.24 -13.08
N PRO A 114 -3.81 2.60 -12.44
CA PRO A 114 -2.52 1.97 -12.72
C PRO A 114 -2.48 0.48 -12.32
N TYR A 115 -3.44 0.03 -11.51
CA TYR A 115 -3.49 -1.33 -10.97
C TYR A 115 -4.19 -2.34 -11.88
N TYR A 116 -4.79 -1.89 -13.00
CA TYR A 116 -5.52 -2.79 -13.89
C TYR A 116 -4.59 -3.71 -14.68
N SER A 117 -4.92 -5.01 -14.67
CA SER A 117 -4.44 -5.99 -15.63
C SER A 117 -5.59 -6.89 -16.08
N GLU A 118 -5.53 -7.42 -17.31
CA GLU A 118 -6.54 -8.38 -17.78
C GLU A 118 -6.50 -9.67 -16.95
N GLU A 119 -5.31 -10.18 -16.60
CA GLU A 119 -5.17 -11.36 -15.72
C GLU A 119 -5.78 -11.12 -14.33
N GLY A 120 -5.53 -9.94 -13.73
CA GLY A 120 -6.14 -9.58 -12.45
C GLY A 120 -7.67 -9.49 -12.55
N TRP A 121 -8.20 -8.96 -13.65
CA TRP A 121 -9.65 -8.91 -13.86
C TRP A 121 -10.26 -10.31 -14.03
N GLU A 122 -9.62 -11.19 -14.81
CA GLU A 122 -10.05 -12.58 -14.97
C GLU A 122 -10.05 -13.32 -13.63
N MET A 123 -9.04 -13.09 -12.79
CA MET A 123 -9.01 -13.62 -11.42
C MET A 123 -10.20 -13.10 -10.60
N PHE A 124 -10.52 -11.80 -10.69
CA PHE A 124 -11.69 -11.23 -10.00
C PHE A 124 -13.00 -11.88 -10.40
N GLU A 125 -13.21 -12.06 -11.70
CA GLU A 125 -14.40 -12.76 -12.22
C GLU A 125 -14.43 -14.23 -11.75
N SER A 126 -13.28 -14.89 -11.61
CA SER A 126 -13.19 -16.30 -11.17
C SER A 126 -13.58 -16.55 -9.71
N VAL A 127 -13.60 -15.51 -8.87
CA VAL A 127 -14.02 -15.56 -7.45
C VAL A 127 -15.32 -14.81 -7.18
N ARG A 128 -15.93 -14.21 -8.21
CA ARG A 128 -17.11 -13.34 -8.05
C ARG A 128 -18.27 -14.03 -7.34
N ASP A 129 -18.51 -15.30 -7.67
CA ASP A 129 -19.59 -16.08 -7.07
C ASP A 129 -19.29 -16.42 -5.60
N ASP A 130 -18.03 -16.73 -5.27
CA ASP A 130 -17.56 -16.93 -3.89
C ASP A 130 -17.77 -15.64 -3.08
N LEU A 131 -17.42 -14.48 -3.64
CA LEU A 131 -17.66 -13.18 -3.01
C LEU A 131 -19.15 -12.90 -2.79
N ARG A 132 -20.02 -13.28 -3.73
CA ARG A 132 -21.47 -13.15 -3.56
C ARG A 132 -21.98 -13.98 -2.38
N ILE A 133 -21.48 -15.20 -2.22
CA ILE A 133 -21.83 -16.07 -1.08
C ILE A 133 -21.36 -15.43 0.23
N ILE A 134 -20.11 -14.96 0.28
CA ILE A 134 -19.53 -14.34 1.48
C ILE A 134 -20.28 -13.07 1.88
N LEU A 135 -20.58 -12.17 0.94
CA LEU A 135 -21.31 -10.93 1.22
C LEU A 135 -22.76 -11.21 1.65
N ASN A 136 -23.44 -12.21 1.07
CA ASN A 136 -24.75 -12.62 1.55
C ASN A 136 -24.68 -13.19 2.97
N PHE A 137 -23.66 -13.98 3.28
CA PHE A 137 -23.42 -14.45 4.65
C PHE A 137 -23.26 -13.26 5.62
N LEU A 138 -22.44 -12.26 5.30
CA LEU A 138 -22.27 -11.06 6.13
C LEU A 138 -23.60 -10.32 6.37
N LYS A 139 -24.46 -10.26 5.35
CA LYS A 139 -25.82 -9.69 5.45
C LYS A 139 -26.72 -10.53 6.36
N GLU A 140 -26.70 -11.85 6.23
CA GLU A 140 -27.53 -12.77 7.03
C GLU A 140 -27.19 -12.71 8.52
N ILE A 141 -25.90 -12.58 8.86
CA ILE A 141 -25.45 -12.42 10.25
C ILE A 141 -25.59 -10.98 10.77
N LYS A 142 -26.15 -10.06 9.96
CA LYS A 142 -26.34 -8.64 10.28
C LYS A 142 -25.05 -7.96 10.73
N PHE A 143 -23.98 -8.17 9.95
CA PHE A 143 -22.66 -7.62 10.29
C PHE A 143 -22.66 -6.08 10.31
N ASP A 144 -23.48 -5.44 9.49
CA ASP A 144 -23.70 -3.99 9.49
C ASP A 144 -24.31 -3.48 10.81
N GLU A 145 -25.30 -4.18 11.36
CA GLU A 145 -25.88 -3.86 12.68
C GLU A 145 -24.79 -3.98 13.76
N TYR A 146 -24.05 -5.10 13.76
CA TYR A 146 -22.94 -5.31 14.70
C TYR A 146 -21.86 -4.22 14.58
N TRP A 147 -21.46 -3.86 13.37
CA TRP A 147 -20.43 -2.85 13.13
C TRP A 147 -20.87 -1.47 13.65
N ASN A 148 -22.11 -1.07 13.35
CA ASN A 148 -22.65 0.20 13.82
C ASN A 148 -22.72 0.28 15.35
N GLU A 149 -23.15 -0.80 16.01
CA GLU A 149 -23.29 -0.85 17.47
C GLU A 149 -21.95 -0.94 18.21
N ASN A 150 -20.95 -1.64 17.65
CA ASN A 150 -19.76 -2.05 18.41
C ASN A 150 -18.45 -1.40 17.94
N ILE A 151 -18.42 -0.87 16.72
CA ILE A 151 -17.20 -0.47 16.03
C ILE A 151 -17.25 1.00 15.59
N TYR A 152 -18.33 1.42 14.94
CA TYR A 152 -18.44 2.76 14.35
C TYR A 152 -18.02 3.88 15.29
N VAL A 153 -18.55 3.88 16.53
CA VAL A 153 -18.24 4.93 17.51
C VAL A 153 -16.74 4.99 17.85
N LYS A 154 -16.06 3.83 17.95
CA LYS A 154 -14.62 3.78 18.23
C LYS A 154 -13.82 4.39 17.08
N VAL A 155 -14.18 4.01 15.85
CA VAL A 155 -13.51 4.48 14.64
C VAL A 155 -13.76 5.97 14.42
N GLN A 156 -15.01 6.43 14.57
CA GLN A 156 -15.38 7.83 14.43
C GLN A 156 -14.67 8.70 15.48
N THR A 157 -14.59 8.24 16.73
CA THR A 157 -13.85 8.95 17.79
C THR A 157 -12.37 9.12 17.41
N LYS A 158 -11.73 8.07 16.90
CA LYS A 158 -10.33 8.15 16.46
C LYS A 158 -10.14 9.06 15.26
N ALA A 159 -11.08 9.05 14.31
CA ALA A 159 -11.10 9.98 13.18
C ALA A 159 -11.17 11.43 13.66
N ASP A 160 -12.05 11.74 14.61
CA ASP A 160 -12.20 13.09 15.17
C ASP A 160 -10.97 13.58 15.93
N GLU A 161 -10.27 12.67 16.62
CA GLU A 161 -8.97 12.95 17.25
C GLU A 161 -7.94 13.36 16.19
N PHE A 162 -7.74 12.52 15.17
CA PHE A 162 -6.71 12.72 14.16
C PHE A 162 -6.99 13.91 13.23
N ARG A 163 -8.26 14.22 12.91
CA ARG A 163 -8.65 15.34 12.03
C ARG A 163 -8.06 16.68 12.46
N LYS A 164 -7.84 16.89 13.76
CA LYS A 164 -7.26 18.15 14.28
C LYS A 164 -5.77 18.20 14.07
N GLU A 165 -5.09 17.07 14.21
CA GLU A 165 -3.64 16.96 14.18
C GLU A 165 -3.08 16.94 12.75
N VAL A 166 -3.83 16.39 11.78
CA VAL A 166 -3.38 16.28 10.38
C VAL A 166 -3.21 17.64 9.68
N LEU A 167 -3.93 18.68 10.10
CA LEU A 167 -4.01 19.97 9.39
C LEU A 167 -2.66 20.70 9.29
N GLN A 168 -1.70 20.38 10.15
CA GLN A 168 -0.36 20.97 10.11
C GLN A 168 0.58 20.31 9.07
N TYR A 169 0.17 19.19 8.46
CA TYR A 169 0.99 18.41 7.54
C TYR A 169 0.54 18.62 6.09
N ASN A 170 1.39 19.27 5.28
CA ASN A 170 1.25 19.30 3.83
C ASN A 170 1.99 18.11 3.20
N ILE A 171 1.37 16.93 3.22
CA ILE A 171 1.96 15.71 2.67
C ILE A 171 2.02 15.74 1.15
N ILE A 172 0.97 16.19 0.46
CA ILE A 172 0.94 16.25 -1.00
C ILE A 172 2.09 17.13 -1.51
N GLY A 173 2.26 18.34 -0.98
CA GLY A 173 3.36 19.21 -1.40
C GLY A 173 4.73 18.56 -1.20
N ASN A 174 4.98 17.96 -0.04
CA ASN A 174 6.24 17.26 0.22
C ASN A 174 6.44 16.04 -0.68
N VAL A 175 5.39 15.28 -0.99
CA VAL A 175 5.48 14.12 -1.88
C VAL A 175 5.74 14.55 -3.32
N GLU A 176 4.98 15.53 -3.83
CA GLU A 176 5.16 16.07 -5.17
C GLU A 176 6.55 16.70 -5.38
N ASP A 177 7.09 17.36 -4.36
CA ASP A 177 8.47 17.89 -4.32
C ASP A 177 9.51 16.80 -4.60
N HIS A 178 9.36 15.62 -3.99
CA HIS A 178 10.35 14.55 -4.11
C HIS A 178 10.13 13.68 -5.35
N LEU A 179 8.87 13.45 -5.73
CA LEU A 179 8.54 12.74 -6.98
C LEU A 179 8.97 13.54 -8.22
N GLY A 180 8.84 14.86 -8.17
CA GLY A 180 9.02 15.75 -9.32
C GLY A 180 7.79 15.86 -10.22
N PHE A 181 6.60 15.48 -9.72
CA PHE A 181 5.32 15.64 -10.41
C PHE A 181 4.12 15.71 -9.43
N LYS A 182 3.16 16.59 -9.70
CA LYS A 182 1.84 16.23 -10.26
C LYS A 182 1.01 15.10 -9.64
N LEU A 183 0.63 15.06 -8.36
CA LEU A 183 -0.41 14.10 -7.95
C LEU A 183 -1.77 14.49 -8.55
N SER A 184 -2.68 13.51 -8.69
CA SER A 184 -3.98 13.73 -9.32
C SER A 184 -4.93 14.61 -8.51
N SER A 185 -4.62 14.82 -7.24
CA SER A 185 -5.43 15.59 -6.29
C SER A 185 -4.55 16.06 -5.13
N ASN A 186 -4.87 17.22 -4.57
CA ASN A 186 -4.31 17.69 -3.30
C ASN A 186 -5.09 17.21 -2.07
N LYS A 187 -6.17 16.44 -2.27
CA LYS A 187 -6.97 15.84 -1.22
C LYS A 187 -6.48 14.44 -0.88
N ILE A 188 -6.25 14.16 0.40
CA ILE A 188 -6.01 12.79 0.90
C ILE A 188 -7.26 12.32 1.64
N THR A 189 -7.86 11.23 1.17
CA THR A 189 -8.93 10.53 1.91
C THR A 189 -8.35 9.32 2.64
N VAL A 190 -8.44 9.34 3.97
CA VAL A 190 -8.04 8.26 4.86
C VAL A 190 -9.29 7.56 5.37
N TYR A 191 -9.41 6.27 5.10
CA TYR A 191 -10.44 5.45 5.72
C TYR A 191 -9.85 4.80 6.96
N LEU A 192 -10.36 5.20 8.13
CA LEU A 192 -9.99 4.58 9.40
C LEU A 192 -10.84 3.35 9.63
N LEU A 193 -10.19 2.23 9.94
CA LEU A 193 -10.80 0.90 10.02
C LEU A 193 -10.46 0.23 11.35
N TYR A 194 -11.26 -0.76 11.72
CA TYR A 194 -11.01 -1.62 12.88
C TYR A 194 -10.36 -2.96 12.49
N TYR A 195 -10.61 -3.44 11.26
CA TYR A 195 -10.22 -4.78 10.81
C TYR A 195 -9.02 -4.82 9.87
N SER A 196 -8.22 -3.75 9.82
CA SER A 196 -7.16 -3.62 8.82
C SER A 196 -5.77 -4.03 9.33
N GLN A 197 -5.58 -4.32 10.62
CA GLN A 197 -4.28 -4.74 11.13
C GLN A 197 -3.74 -6.02 10.46
N PRO A 198 -2.43 -6.11 10.26
CA PRO A 198 -1.41 -5.10 10.55
C PRO A 198 -1.17 -4.10 9.41
N HIS A 199 -2.03 -4.08 8.39
CA HIS A 199 -1.74 -3.45 7.10
C HIS A 199 -2.23 -1.99 7.03
N GLY A 200 -1.43 -1.13 6.40
CA GLY A 200 -1.92 0.03 5.66
C GLY A 200 -2.21 -0.41 4.23
N ILE A 201 -3.32 0.05 3.64
CA ILE A 201 -3.73 -0.43 2.30
C ILE A 201 -3.91 0.77 1.37
N LYS A 202 -3.06 0.83 0.33
CA LYS A 202 -3.30 1.70 -0.82
C LYS A 202 -4.55 1.29 -1.57
N ILE A 203 -5.37 2.26 -1.94
CA ILE A 203 -6.44 2.09 -2.92
C ILE A 203 -6.35 3.16 -4.01
N THR A 204 -7.29 3.17 -4.94
CA THR A 204 -7.24 4.06 -6.10
C THR A 204 -7.25 5.55 -5.73
N GLY A 205 -6.48 6.35 -6.48
CA GLY A 205 -6.33 7.79 -6.25
C GLY A 205 -5.47 8.13 -5.03
N THR A 206 -5.70 9.31 -4.45
CA THR A 206 -5.03 9.79 -3.24
C THR A 206 -5.77 9.31 -1.99
N ARG A 207 -6.04 8.00 -1.92
CA ARG A 207 -6.83 7.37 -0.87
C ARG A 207 -6.10 6.15 -0.29
N PHE A 208 -6.26 5.90 1.01
CA PHE A 208 -5.72 4.71 1.66
C PHE A 208 -6.52 4.33 2.91
N LEU A 209 -6.32 3.11 3.38
CA LEU A 209 -6.94 2.54 4.58
C LEU A 209 -5.90 2.40 5.69
N THR A 210 -6.27 2.68 6.93
CA THR A 210 -5.39 2.46 8.09
C THR A 210 -6.19 2.11 9.34
N ASP A 211 -5.54 1.38 10.25
CA ASP A 211 -6.18 0.88 11.46
C ASP A 211 -6.20 1.90 12.59
N ILE A 212 -7.29 1.94 13.36
CA ILE A 212 -7.43 2.83 14.51
C ILE A 212 -6.51 2.48 15.70
N ALA A 213 -5.95 1.27 15.72
CA ALA A 213 -4.97 0.85 16.71
C ALA A 213 -3.61 1.54 16.53
N TRP A 214 -3.34 2.11 15.35
CA TRP A 214 -2.07 2.77 15.09
C TRP A 214 -1.99 4.17 15.73
N PRO A 215 -0.81 4.56 16.25
CA PRO A 215 -0.61 5.92 16.73
C PRO A 215 -0.61 6.92 15.56
N PHE A 216 -0.93 8.18 15.85
CA PHE A 216 -1.05 9.24 14.85
C PHE A 216 0.18 9.38 13.93
N SER A 217 1.39 9.20 14.46
CA SER A 217 2.64 9.27 13.67
C SER A 217 2.69 8.21 12.57
N ILE A 218 2.09 7.03 12.79
CA ILE A 218 1.99 5.98 11.77
C ILE A 218 1.02 6.39 10.67
N LEU A 219 -0.07 7.11 10.98
CA LEU A 219 -0.97 7.65 9.95
C LEU A 219 -0.23 8.60 9.01
N ILE A 220 0.56 9.53 9.55
CA ILE A 220 1.29 10.52 8.73
C ILE A 220 2.38 9.85 7.88
N ARG A 221 3.11 8.88 8.46
CA ARG A 221 4.06 8.05 7.71
C ARG A 221 3.37 7.27 6.60
N THR A 222 2.23 6.64 6.89
CA THR A 222 1.45 5.90 5.90
C THR A 222 0.97 6.82 4.79
N ALA A 223 0.42 7.99 5.11
CA ALA A 223 0.02 8.97 4.10
C ALA A 223 1.19 9.39 3.21
N THR A 224 2.38 9.59 3.78
CA THR A 224 3.59 9.91 3.02
C THR A 224 3.95 8.78 2.07
N HIS A 225 4.03 7.55 2.57
CA HIS A 225 4.32 6.34 1.82
C HIS A 225 3.31 6.11 0.68
N GLU A 226 2.03 6.04 1.00
CA GLU A 226 0.98 5.65 0.06
C GLU A 226 0.72 6.69 -1.03
N MET A 227 0.98 7.98 -0.76
CA MET A 227 0.84 9.01 -1.80
C MET A 227 1.97 8.99 -2.82
N MET A 228 3.06 8.28 -2.54
CA MET A 228 4.12 8.06 -3.52
C MET A 228 3.88 6.87 -4.44
N HIS A 229 2.88 6.02 -4.18
CA HIS A 229 2.59 4.87 -5.02
C HIS A 229 1.63 5.19 -6.18
N PRO A 230 1.99 4.89 -7.45
CA PRO A 230 3.33 4.50 -7.91
C PRO A 230 4.27 5.72 -8.04
N PRO A 231 5.59 5.57 -7.80
CA PRO A 231 6.55 6.69 -7.78
C PRO A 231 6.95 7.17 -9.18
N PHE A 232 6.49 6.47 -10.22
CA PHE A 232 6.73 6.76 -11.63
C PHE A 232 5.72 6.01 -12.51
N ASP A 233 5.60 6.42 -13.78
CA ASP A 233 4.76 5.71 -14.78
C ASP A 233 5.59 4.63 -15.49
N LEU A 234 5.83 3.50 -14.82
CA LEU A 234 6.67 2.43 -15.36
C LEU A 234 6.13 1.90 -16.70
N LYS A 235 4.81 1.75 -16.82
CA LYS A 235 4.14 1.17 -17.99
C LYS A 235 4.44 1.89 -19.30
N ASN A 236 4.62 3.21 -19.24
CA ASN A 236 4.85 4.04 -20.43
C ASN A 236 6.29 4.59 -20.52
N ASP A 237 7.22 4.05 -19.72
CA ASP A 237 8.58 4.56 -19.60
C ASP A 237 9.65 3.52 -19.95
N THR A 238 9.92 3.39 -21.25
CA THR A 238 10.91 2.45 -21.78
C THR A 238 12.30 2.67 -21.19
N LEU A 239 12.73 3.91 -20.97
CA LEU A 239 14.07 4.21 -20.45
C LEU A 239 14.21 3.75 -19.00
N LEU A 240 13.17 3.96 -18.19
CA LEU A 240 13.16 3.48 -16.82
C LEU A 240 13.14 1.95 -16.77
N ILE A 241 12.31 1.30 -17.60
CA ILE A 241 12.27 -0.17 -17.73
C ILE A 241 13.66 -0.72 -18.07
N GLU A 242 14.33 -0.14 -19.07
CA GLU A 242 15.68 -0.56 -19.48
C GLU A 242 16.70 -0.38 -18.36
N SER A 243 16.60 0.71 -17.59
CA SER A 243 17.49 0.98 -16.45
C SER A 243 17.24 -0.03 -15.33
N ILE A 244 15.98 -0.23 -14.91
CA ILE A 244 15.62 -1.20 -13.87
C ILE A 244 16.09 -2.61 -14.23
N ASN A 245 15.98 -3.02 -15.51
CA ASN A 245 16.45 -4.32 -15.95
C ASN A 245 17.97 -4.54 -15.74
N LYS A 246 18.78 -3.49 -15.67
CA LYS A 246 20.22 -3.61 -15.37
C LYS A 246 20.47 -4.10 -13.94
N LEU A 247 19.55 -3.83 -13.00
CA LEU A 247 19.64 -4.30 -11.61
C LEU A 247 19.63 -5.83 -11.50
N LYS A 248 19.17 -6.56 -12.52
CA LYS A 248 19.27 -8.03 -12.58
C LYS A 248 20.71 -8.56 -12.48
N SER A 249 21.71 -7.70 -12.74
CA SER A 249 23.13 -8.04 -12.58
C SER A 249 23.64 -7.91 -11.14
N GLU A 250 22.87 -7.32 -10.22
CA GLU A 250 23.25 -7.18 -8.81
C GLU A 250 22.85 -8.43 -8.00
N GLU A 251 23.81 -9.32 -7.74
CA GLU A 251 23.57 -10.60 -7.05
C GLU A 251 22.94 -10.42 -5.65
N PHE A 252 23.50 -9.50 -4.84
CA PHE A 252 22.99 -9.24 -3.47
C PHE A 252 21.54 -8.72 -3.47
N PHE A 253 21.21 -7.86 -4.42
CA PHE A 253 19.85 -7.34 -4.56
C PHE A 253 18.89 -8.41 -5.08
N MET A 254 19.29 -9.15 -6.11
CA MET A 254 18.46 -10.21 -6.71
C MET A 254 18.22 -11.38 -5.75
N ASP A 255 19.14 -11.67 -4.82
CA ASP A 255 18.89 -12.62 -3.74
C ASP A 255 17.65 -12.23 -2.92
N LYS A 256 17.52 -10.94 -2.55
CA LYS A 256 16.35 -10.44 -1.81
C LYS A 256 15.07 -10.48 -2.62
N VAL A 257 15.15 -10.11 -3.90
CA VAL A 257 14.00 -10.18 -4.82
C VAL A 257 13.45 -11.61 -4.89
N LEU A 258 14.34 -12.61 -5.01
CA LEU A 258 13.95 -14.00 -5.24
C LEU A 258 13.61 -14.79 -3.98
N ASN A 259 14.19 -14.44 -2.82
CA ASN A 259 14.19 -15.31 -1.65
C ASN A 259 13.58 -14.69 -0.37
N HIS A 260 13.01 -13.47 -0.44
CA HIS A 260 12.29 -12.91 0.71
C HIS A 260 10.98 -13.67 1.01
N ASN A 261 10.39 -13.46 2.19
CA ASN A 261 9.12 -14.08 2.55
C ASN A 261 7.99 -13.48 1.69
N PRO A 262 7.32 -14.27 0.82
CA PRO A 262 6.35 -13.74 -0.13
C PRO A 262 5.08 -13.18 0.53
N SER A 263 4.88 -13.45 1.83
CA SER A 263 3.76 -12.89 2.60
C SER A 263 3.88 -11.37 2.82
N PHE A 264 5.07 -10.79 2.60
CA PHE A 264 5.29 -9.33 2.65
C PHE A 264 4.86 -8.62 1.35
N GLY A 265 4.63 -9.35 0.25
CA GLY A 265 4.26 -8.78 -1.05
C GLY A 265 5.47 -8.45 -1.94
N TYR A 266 5.26 -7.68 -3.02
CA TYR A 266 6.34 -7.22 -3.92
C TYR A 266 7.19 -8.34 -4.56
N ASN A 267 6.54 -9.45 -4.92
CA ASN A 267 7.14 -10.69 -5.42
C ASN A 267 7.71 -10.64 -6.86
N SER A 268 7.94 -9.45 -7.41
CA SER A 268 8.51 -9.24 -8.75
C SER A 268 9.62 -8.20 -8.68
N LEU A 269 10.53 -8.19 -9.66
CA LEU A 269 11.58 -7.17 -9.72
C LEU A 269 10.96 -5.76 -9.72
N GLU A 270 9.92 -5.56 -10.53
CA GLU A 270 9.26 -4.27 -10.69
C GLU A 270 8.60 -3.83 -9.37
N GLY A 271 7.84 -4.72 -8.72
CA GLY A 271 7.21 -4.42 -7.44
C GLY A 271 8.22 -4.16 -6.33
N PHE A 272 9.32 -4.91 -6.29
CA PHE A 272 10.39 -4.73 -5.30
C PHE A 272 11.10 -3.39 -5.49
N VAL A 273 11.44 -3.03 -6.73
CA VAL A 273 12.08 -1.74 -7.04
C VAL A 273 11.14 -0.59 -6.71
N GLU A 274 9.86 -0.69 -7.08
CA GLU A 274 8.83 0.30 -6.77
C GLU A 274 8.77 0.55 -5.25
N GLU A 275 8.66 -0.51 -4.46
CA GLU A 275 8.60 -0.43 -3.00
C GLU A 275 9.86 0.18 -2.40
N ASP A 276 11.05 -0.28 -2.80
CA ASP A 276 12.31 0.24 -2.26
C ASP A 276 12.56 1.70 -2.63
N CYS A 277 12.06 2.14 -3.80
CA CYS A 277 12.04 3.55 -4.18
C CYS A 277 11.19 4.38 -3.22
N VAL A 278 9.96 3.92 -2.94
CA VAL A 278 9.05 4.60 -2.02
C VAL A 278 9.61 4.59 -0.60
N GLN A 279 10.13 3.46 -0.11
CA GLN A 279 10.73 3.34 1.23
C GLN A 279 11.86 4.37 1.43
N ALA A 280 12.72 4.56 0.44
CA ALA A 280 13.83 5.50 0.52
C ALA A 280 13.34 6.96 0.58
N MET A 281 12.42 7.36 -0.29
CA MET A 281 11.83 8.71 -0.27
C MET A 281 11.00 8.96 0.99
N ASP A 282 10.23 7.96 1.42
CA ASP A 282 9.43 8.00 2.65
C ASP A 282 10.31 8.32 3.86
N GLN A 283 11.47 7.68 3.95
CA GLN A 283 12.42 7.95 5.03
C GLN A 283 12.92 9.42 4.99
N ILE A 284 13.28 9.95 3.82
CA ILE A 284 13.73 11.34 3.66
C ILE A 284 12.64 12.34 4.08
N ILE A 285 11.41 12.14 3.61
CA ILE A 285 10.29 13.04 3.89
C ILE A 285 9.96 12.99 5.39
N ASN A 286 9.87 11.80 6.00
CA ASN A 286 9.57 11.70 7.43
C ASN A 286 10.66 12.28 8.32
N GLU A 287 11.93 12.24 7.90
CA GLU A 287 13.03 12.92 8.61
C GLU A 287 12.82 14.45 8.58
N LYS A 288 12.45 15.00 7.43
CA LYS A 288 12.12 16.43 7.26
C LYS A 288 10.91 16.84 8.12
N LEU A 289 9.93 15.94 8.28
CA LEU A 289 8.76 16.16 9.12
C LEU A 289 9.02 15.93 10.62
N GLY A 290 10.20 15.44 11.01
CA GLY A 290 10.55 15.19 12.41
C GLY A 290 9.83 14.00 13.05
N ILE A 291 9.27 13.09 12.25
CA ILE A 291 8.49 11.92 12.71
C ILE A 291 9.11 10.57 12.31
N ALA A 292 10.27 10.59 11.64
CA ALA A 292 10.96 9.39 11.23
C ALA A 292 11.40 8.54 12.44
N THR A 293 11.32 7.23 12.27
CA THR A 293 12.15 6.30 13.04
C THR A 293 13.57 6.32 12.48
N ASP A 294 14.56 6.03 13.32
CA ASP A 294 15.93 5.83 12.86
C ASP A 294 15.98 4.83 11.69
N ALA A 295 16.63 5.21 10.59
CA ALA A 295 16.63 4.43 9.36
C ALA A 295 17.27 3.04 9.54
N LYS A 296 18.34 2.94 10.36
CA LYS A 296 19.01 1.66 10.63
C LYS A 296 18.07 0.72 11.37
N LYS A 297 17.46 1.19 12.46
CA LYS A 297 16.49 0.41 13.24
C LYS A 297 15.28 0.01 12.42
N ARG A 298 14.74 0.94 11.61
CA ARG A 298 13.59 0.68 10.73
C ARG A 298 13.88 -0.49 9.79
N TRP A 299 14.92 -0.41 8.97
CA TRP A 299 15.18 -1.44 7.95
C TRP A 299 15.87 -2.70 8.49
N GLN A 300 16.40 -2.69 9.72
CA GLN A 300 16.78 -3.93 10.40
C GLN A 300 15.58 -4.79 10.80
N GLN A 301 14.42 -4.16 11.06
CA GLN A 301 13.25 -4.81 11.64
C GLN A 301 12.11 -4.99 10.63
N SER A 302 12.04 -4.14 9.60
CA SER A 302 11.01 -4.22 8.55
C SER A 302 11.29 -5.40 7.63
N ASP A 303 10.27 -6.23 7.42
CA ASP A 303 10.17 -7.19 6.32
C ASP A 303 11.43 -8.06 6.14
N ASP A 304 11.96 -8.55 7.26
CA ASP A 304 13.18 -9.37 7.36
C ASP A 304 14.41 -8.76 6.67
N GLY A 305 14.49 -7.43 6.62
CA GLY A 305 15.62 -6.69 6.09
C GLY A 305 15.73 -6.74 4.55
N MET A 306 14.61 -6.92 3.84
CA MET A 306 14.61 -7.01 2.38
C MET A 306 14.99 -5.70 1.68
N HIS A 307 14.75 -4.53 2.29
CA HIS A 307 14.83 -3.20 1.67
C HIS A 307 16.26 -2.67 1.39
N VAL A 308 17.06 -3.45 0.67
CA VAL A 308 18.48 -3.18 0.42
C VAL A 308 18.69 -2.10 -0.63
N LEU A 309 17.81 -2.00 -1.64
CA LEU A 309 17.87 -0.92 -2.62
C LEU A 309 17.39 0.39 -1.98
N ALA A 310 16.42 0.32 -1.05
CA ALA A 310 15.97 1.50 -0.30
C ALA A 310 17.12 2.13 0.50
N ILE A 311 17.91 1.30 1.19
CA ILE A 311 19.12 1.74 1.92
C ILE A 311 20.12 2.42 0.98
N ALA A 312 20.37 1.82 -0.18
CA ALA A 312 21.29 2.38 -1.17
C ALA A 312 20.78 3.74 -1.66
N LEU A 313 19.54 3.81 -2.12
CA LEU A 313 18.90 5.03 -2.61
C LEU A 313 18.89 6.14 -1.55
N TYR A 314 18.50 5.82 -0.32
CA TYR A 314 18.52 6.77 0.80
C TYR A 314 19.93 7.33 1.04
N THR A 315 20.95 6.46 1.06
CA THR A 315 22.34 6.90 1.23
C THR A 315 22.75 7.87 0.12
N LEU A 316 22.47 7.52 -1.14
CA LEU A 316 22.77 8.38 -2.29
C LEU A 316 22.00 9.71 -2.24
N MET A 317 20.74 9.69 -1.81
CA MET A 317 19.92 10.88 -1.63
C MET A 317 20.48 11.81 -0.55
N LYS A 318 20.95 11.27 0.58
CA LYS A 318 21.61 12.06 1.64
C LYS A 318 22.94 12.64 1.15
N GLU A 319 23.75 11.87 0.44
CA GLU A 319 25.03 12.32 -0.13
C GLU A 319 24.85 13.47 -1.12
N GLU A 320 23.81 13.42 -1.96
CA GLU A 320 23.55 14.42 -2.99
C GLU A 320 22.65 15.56 -2.55
N ASN A 321 22.13 15.51 -1.31
CA ASN A 321 21.07 16.39 -0.82
C ASN A 321 19.88 16.42 -1.80
N PHE A 322 19.36 15.24 -2.15
CA PHE A 322 18.23 15.09 -3.07
C PHE A 322 17.02 15.94 -2.62
N GLY A 323 16.27 16.46 -3.60
CA GLY A 323 15.22 17.46 -3.38
C GLY A 323 15.72 18.92 -3.34
N SER A 324 17.04 19.17 -3.27
CA SER A 324 17.60 20.53 -3.40
C SER A 324 17.83 20.99 -4.84
N LYS A 325 17.86 20.04 -5.78
CA LYS A 325 17.95 20.27 -7.21
C LYS A 325 16.59 19.92 -7.80
N ASN A 326 16.13 20.67 -8.79
CA ASN A 326 14.86 20.42 -9.49
C ASN A 326 14.97 19.19 -10.43
N GLU A 327 15.38 18.04 -9.89
CA GLU A 327 15.52 16.74 -10.54
C GLU A 327 14.35 15.86 -10.10
N SER A 328 13.69 15.17 -11.03
CA SER A 328 12.65 14.20 -10.69
C SER A 328 13.26 12.94 -10.08
N PHE A 329 12.53 12.26 -9.19
CA PHE A 329 13.02 11.00 -8.62
C PHE A 329 13.32 9.96 -9.69
N ARG A 330 12.48 9.89 -10.73
CA ARG A 330 12.65 9.02 -11.90
C ARG A 330 14.00 9.25 -12.60
N ASP A 331 14.38 10.52 -12.83
CA ASP A 331 15.67 10.84 -13.45
C ASP A 331 16.86 10.55 -12.52
N PHE A 332 16.70 10.83 -11.21
CA PHE A 332 17.68 10.49 -10.19
C PHE A 332 17.98 8.97 -10.17
N LEU A 333 16.94 8.15 -10.22
CA LEU A 333 17.05 6.69 -10.24
C LEU A 333 17.79 6.20 -11.49
N ILE A 334 17.35 6.61 -12.68
CA ILE A 334 18.00 6.26 -13.96
C ILE A 334 19.48 6.64 -13.94
N ARG A 335 19.79 7.89 -13.54
CA ARG A 335 21.17 8.40 -13.50
C ARG A 335 22.06 7.57 -12.57
N ASN A 336 21.57 7.16 -11.40
CA ASN A 336 22.36 6.40 -10.44
C ASN A 336 22.56 4.94 -10.85
N ILE A 337 21.59 4.35 -11.55
CA ILE A 337 21.76 3.03 -12.19
C ILE A 337 22.78 3.13 -13.33
N ASP A 338 22.60 4.06 -14.26
CA ASP A 338 23.39 4.15 -15.49
C ASP A 338 24.85 4.55 -15.25
N ASN A 339 25.11 5.36 -14.21
CA ASN A 339 26.46 5.69 -13.78
C ASN A 339 27.09 4.59 -12.91
N GLY A 340 26.41 3.46 -12.73
CA GLY A 340 26.91 2.29 -12.01
C GLY A 340 26.97 2.45 -10.49
N ARG A 341 26.35 3.48 -9.90
CA ARG A 341 26.32 3.69 -8.44
C ARG A 341 25.42 2.70 -7.72
N LEU A 342 24.44 2.13 -8.44
CA LEU A 342 23.58 1.04 -7.98
C LEU A 342 23.89 -0.29 -8.68
N LEU A 343 25.06 -0.40 -9.33
CA LEU A 343 25.54 -1.62 -10.00
C LEU A 343 26.96 -1.98 -9.53
N ASN A 344 27.50 -3.10 -10.00
CA ASN A 344 28.83 -3.61 -9.66
C ASN A 344 29.03 -3.86 -8.15
N SER A 345 28.04 -4.52 -7.54
CA SER A 345 27.98 -4.82 -6.10
C SER A 345 27.95 -3.58 -5.21
N ASN A 346 27.60 -2.40 -5.76
CA ASN A 346 27.58 -1.17 -4.97
C ASN A 346 26.41 -1.13 -3.98
N ILE A 347 25.28 -1.79 -4.28
CA ILE A 347 24.16 -1.91 -3.33
C ILE A 347 24.66 -2.62 -2.06
N GLU A 348 25.36 -3.75 -2.21
CA GLU A 348 25.93 -4.50 -1.08
C GLU A 348 26.96 -3.68 -0.30
N LYS A 349 27.88 -2.98 -0.99
CA LYS A 349 28.89 -2.14 -0.33
C LYS A 349 28.25 -1.04 0.50
N ILE A 350 27.23 -0.36 -0.04
CA ILE A 350 26.49 0.68 0.68
C ILE A 350 25.77 0.07 1.88
N TYR A 351 25.06 -1.04 1.70
CA TYR A 351 24.37 -1.76 2.77
C TYR A 351 25.32 -2.11 3.93
N ILE A 352 26.48 -2.69 3.62
CA ILE A 352 27.51 -3.05 4.60
C ILE A 352 28.02 -1.79 5.33
N SER A 353 28.30 -0.70 4.60
CA SER A 353 28.78 0.56 5.19
C SER A 353 27.73 1.22 6.10
N PHE A 354 26.46 1.19 5.68
CA PHE A 354 25.32 1.73 6.41
C PHE A 354 25.20 1.11 7.81
N TYR A 355 25.41 -0.19 7.93
CA TYR A 355 25.37 -0.87 9.23
C TYR A 355 26.70 -0.92 9.99
N LYS A 356 27.84 -0.73 9.33
CA LYS A 356 29.17 -0.71 10.00
C LYS A 356 29.43 0.56 10.81
N THR A 357 28.74 1.65 10.53
CA THR A 357 28.97 2.94 11.19
C THR A 357 28.29 3.02 12.56
N GLU A 358 28.69 2.20 13.56
CA GLU A 358 28.54 2.48 15.02
C GLU A 358 29.48 1.58 15.85
N GLU A 359 30.76 1.97 15.95
CA GLU A 359 31.54 1.87 17.20
C GLU A 359 32.30 3.20 17.34
N LYS A 360 31.65 4.22 17.90
CA LYS A 360 32.32 5.37 18.51
C LYS A 360 31.55 5.85 19.73
#